data_AF-A0AAP2HS79-F1
#
_entry.id   AF-A0AAP2HS79-F1
#
_cell.length_a   1.000
_cell.length_b   1.000
_cell.length_c   1.000
_cell.angle_alpha   90.00
_cell.angle_beta   90.00
_cell.angle_gamma   90.00
#
_symmetry.space_group_name_H-M   'P 1'
#
loop_
_entity.id
_entity.type
_entity.pdbx_description
1 polymer ?
#
loop_
_entity_poly.entity_id
_entity_poly.type
_entity_poly.pdbx_seq_one_letter_code
_entity_poly.pdbx_strand_id
1 'polypeptide(L)'
;MIDFAEEQIAARELRNTACHEAGHKMLYERFGGAGDAVVWKNENGNPDESAWLGQFRPRTCPELMRKAALNHGFAAPKLPANWKMLVGMAGMLADEILSGETDDTGAMADSLFCRISFGEASASDLALMGVTDIDSCGLSYDVVDEVVRMLREGWPVVQEEAEYLIKSAAS
;
A
#
# COMPACT_ATOMS: atom_id res chain seq x y z
N MET A 1 2.98 -17.46 29.33
CA MET A 1 3.28 -16.00 29.18
C MET A 1 3.80 -15.68 27.78
N ILE A 2 4.09 -16.67 26.93
CA ILE A 2 4.51 -16.51 25.53
C ILE A 2 3.30 -16.22 24.60
N ASP A 3 2.16 -16.91 24.80
CA ASP A 3 0.92 -16.74 24.01
C ASP A 3 0.45 -15.28 23.85
N PHE A 4 0.42 -14.51 24.94
CA PHE A 4 -0.15 -13.17 24.91
C PHE A 4 0.68 -12.18 24.08
N ALA A 5 2.00 -12.38 24.03
CA ALA A 5 2.88 -11.53 23.22
C ALA A 5 2.76 -11.87 21.73
N GLU A 6 2.66 -13.16 21.38
CA GLU A 6 2.46 -13.63 20.01
C GLU A 6 1.10 -13.19 19.45
N GLU A 7 0.02 -13.28 20.25
CA GLU A 7 -1.30 -12.78 19.87
C GLU A 7 -1.32 -11.26 19.63
N GLN A 8 -0.60 -10.49 20.45
CA GLN A 8 -0.47 -9.04 20.26
C GLN A 8 0.32 -8.68 19.01
N ILE A 9 1.41 -9.41 18.72
CA ILE A 9 2.20 -9.24 17.51
C ILE A 9 1.35 -9.56 16.28
N ALA A 10 0.67 -10.72 16.26
CA ALA A 10 -0.19 -11.11 15.17
C ALA A 10 -1.37 -10.13 14.94
N ALA A 11 -1.95 -9.58 16.01
CA ALA A 11 -3.00 -8.58 15.89
C ALA A 11 -2.49 -7.25 15.30
N ARG A 12 -1.26 -6.85 15.64
CA ARG A 12 -0.60 -5.69 15.04
C ARG A 12 -0.29 -5.93 13.56
N GLU A 13 0.27 -7.10 13.24
CA GLU A 13 0.57 -7.49 11.86
C GLU A 13 -0.68 -7.50 10.99
N LEU A 14 -1.79 -8.08 11.48
CA LEU A 14 -3.07 -8.06 10.77
C LEU A 14 -3.52 -6.62 10.44
N ARG A 15 -3.41 -5.69 11.39
CA ARG A 15 -3.79 -4.28 11.18
C ARG A 15 -2.87 -3.61 10.15
N ASN A 16 -1.57 -3.84 10.25
CA ASN A 16 -0.59 -3.29 9.31
C ASN A 16 -0.86 -3.83 7.91
N THR A 17 -0.93 -5.15 7.74
CA THR A 17 -1.24 -5.80 6.46
C THR A 17 -2.56 -5.30 5.86
N ALA A 18 -3.62 -5.19 6.65
CA ALA A 18 -4.91 -4.67 6.17
C ALA A 18 -4.80 -3.20 5.70
N CYS A 19 -4.11 -2.35 6.45
CA CYS A 19 -3.92 -0.95 6.10
C CYS A 19 -3.02 -0.78 4.86
N HIS A 20 -1.97 -1.59 4.75
CA HIS A 20 -1.08 -1.65 3.61
C HIS A 20 -1.85 -1.92 2.31
N GLU A 21 -2.65 -2.99 2.28
CA GLU A 21 -3.42 -3.35 1.08
C GLU A 21 -4.54 -2.34 0.78
N ALA A 22 -5.17 -1.78 1.82
CA ALA A 22 -6.15 -0.71 1.68
C ALA A 22 -5.53 0.57 1.10
N GLY A 23 -4.28 0.89 1.45
CA GLY A 23 -3.52 2.00 0.89
C GLY A 23 -3.33 1.86 -0.63
N HIS A 24 -2.88 0.68 -1.08
CA HIS A 24 -2.80 0.37 -2.51
C HIS A 24 -4.14 0.51 -3.21
N LYS A 25 -5.20 -0.11 -2.66
CA LYS A 25 -6.55 -0.08 -3.25
C LYS A 25 -7.05 1.36 -3.41
N MET A 26 -6.98 2.17 -2.35
CA MET A 26 -7.51 3.54 -2.36
C MET A 26 -6.82 4.38 -3.45
N LEU A 27 -5.49 4.36 -3.53
CA LEU A 27 -4.77 5.12 -4.55
C LEU A 27 -5.01 4.58 -5.97
N TYR A 28 -5.08 3.26 -6.13
CA TYR A 28 -5.37 2.64 -7.43
C TYR A 28 -6.75 3.01 -7.96
N GLU A 29 -7.76 3.01 -7.10
CA GLU A 29 -9.14 3.40 -7.43
C GLU A 29 -9.27 4.90 -7.66
N ARG A 30 -8.54 5.72 -6.90
CA ARG A 30 -8.44 7.17 -7.13
C ARG A 30 -7.95 7.51 -8.54
N PHE A 31 -7.11 6.66 -9.12
CA PHE A 31 -6.63 6.80 -10.50
C PHE A 31 -7.57 6.20 -11.56
N GLY A 32 -8.74 5.70 -11.17
CA GLY A 32 -9.76 5.15 -12.08
C GLY A 32 -9.57 3.67 -12.41
N GLY A 33 -8.69 2.98 -11.67
CA GLY A 33 -8.66 1.52 -11.65
C GLY A 33 -9.71 0.94 -10.72
N ALA A 34 -9.70 -0.38 -10.57
CA ALA A 34 -10.45 -1.10 -9.56
C ALA A 34 -9.71 -2.37 -9.18
N GLY A 35 -9.89 -2.85 -7.95
CA GLY A 35 -9.29 -4.08 -7.48
C GLY A 35 -9.83 -4.54 -6.14
N ASP A 36 -9.43 -5.74 -5.73
CA ASP A 36 -9.81 -6.32 -4.45
C ASP A 36 -8.56 -6.44 -3.57
N ALA A 37 -8.60 -5.94 -2.33
CA ALA A 37 -7.62 -6.27 -1.32
C ALA A 37 -8.04 -7.56 -0.60
N VAL A 38 -7.08 -8.39 -0.22
CA VAL A 38 -7.31 -9.59 0.59
C VAL A 38 -6.20 -9.73 1.63
N VAL A 39 -6.55 -10.26 2.80
CA VAL A 39 -5.62 -10.57 3.88
C VAL A 39 -5.92 -11.98 4.39
N TRP A 40 -4.88 -12.78 4.65
CA TRP A 40 -5.02 -14.15 5.14
C TRP A 40 -3.86 -14.52 6.06
N LYS A 41 -4.07 -15.54 6.91
CA LYS A 41 -3.06 -16.01 7.84
C LYS A 41 -1.94 -16.76 7.11
N ASN A 42 -0.69 -16.51 7.51
CA ASN A 42 0.44 -17.29 7.04
C ASN A 42 0.47 -18.66 7.74
N GLU A 43 0.46 -19.74 6.96
CA GLU A 43 0.44 -21.12 7.46
C GLU A 43 1.82 -21.79 7.42
N ASN A 44 2.87 -21.08 7.01
CA ASN A 44 4.22 -21.63 6.87
C ASN A 44 4.86 -22.02 8.22
N GLY A 45 4.36 -21.48 9.34
CA GLY A 45 4.83 -21.81 10.69
C GLY A 45 6.25 -21.32 11.01
N ASN A 46 6.83 -20.50 10.14
CA ASN A 46 8.12 -19.85 10.36
C ASN A 46 7.93 -18.59 11.24
N PRO A 47 8.46 -18.53 12.46
CA PRO A 47 8.31 -17.37 13.34
C PRO A 47 9.07 -16.14 12.86
N ASP A 48 10.01 -16.29 11.92
CA ASP A 48 10.73 -15.16 11.31
C ASP A 48 9.94 -14.50 10.17
N GLU A 49 8.78 -15.06 9.78
CA GLU A 49 7.88 -14.49 8.78
C GLU A 49 6.66 -13.84 9.44
N SER A 50 6.06 -12.87 8.74
CA SER A 50 4.79 -12.26 9.16
C SER A 50 3.69 -13.32 9.31
N ALA A 51 2.91 -13.24 10.40
CA ALA A 51 1.77 -14.11 10.66
C ALA A 51 0.58 -13.82 9.71
N TRP A 52 0.59 -12.66 9.04
CA TRP A 52 -0.44 -12.24 8.09
C TRP A 52 0.17 -11.82 6.77
N LEU A 53 -0.48 -12.24 5.68
CA LEU A 53 -0.12 -11.91 4.31
C LEU A 53 -1.25 -11.11 3.68
N GLY A 54 -0.88 -10.17 2.81
CA GLY A 54 -1.79 -9.30 2.09
C GLY A 54 -1.58 -9.40 0.59
N GLN A 55 -2.63 -9.07 -0.16
CA GLN A 55 -2.49 -8.81 -1.59
C GLN A 55 -3.62 -7.94 -2.12
N PHE A 56 -3.24 -6.81 -2.72
CA PHE A 56 -4.09 -6.08 -3.63
C PHE A 56 -4.10 -6.72 -5.02
N ARG A 57 -5.29 -6.96 -5.56
CA ARG A 57 -5.53 -7.66 -6.83
C ARG A 57 -6.23 -6.73 -7.82
N PRO A 58 -5.47 -6.06 -8.71
CA PRO A 58 -6.06 -5.23 -9.74
C PRO A 58 -7.03 -6.01 -10.65
N ARG A 59 -8.19 -5.43 -10.92
CA ARG A 59 -9.21 -5.94 -11.87
C ARG A 59 -9.26 -5.12 -13.14
N THR A 60 -9.15 -3.79 -13.02
CA THR A 60 -9.15 -2.88 -14.16
C THR A 60 -8.00 -1.89 -14.04
N CYS A 61 -7.22 -1.75 -15.11
CA CYS A 61 -6.06 -0.86 -15.11
C CYS A 61 -6.46 0.61 -15.36
N PRO A 62 -5.99 1.58 -14.54
CA PRO A 62 -6.21 3.02 -14.76
C PRO A 62 -5.96 3.49 -16.19
N GLU A 63 -4.84 3.05 -16.80
CA GLU A 63 -4.45 3.43 -18.17
C GLU A 63 -5.45 2.91 -19.20
N LEU A 64 -5.88 1.65 -19.06
CA LEU A 64 -6.81 1.01 -19.98
C LEU A 64 -8.22 1.59 -19.85
N MET A 65 -8.67 1.83 -18.62
CA MET A 65 -9.96 2.46 -18.34
C MET A 65 -10.03 3.86 -18.92
N ARG A 66 -8.99 4.67 -18.68
CA ARG A 66 -8.88 6.01 -19.26
C ARG A 66 -8.89 5.98 -20.79
N LYS A 67 -8.11 5.08 -21.40
CA LYS A 67 -8.08 4.93 -22.86
C LYS A 67 -9.45 4.53 -23.42
N ALA A 68 -10.14 3.59 -22.77
CA ALA A 68 -11.48 3.17 -23.17
C ALA A 68 -12.49 4.31 -23.10
N ALA A 69 -12.51 5.08 -22.00
CA ALA A 69 -13.41 6.22 -21.84
C ALA A 69 -13.23 7.26 -22.95
N LEU A 70 -11.99 7.67 -23.22
CA LEU A 70 -11.67 8.64 -24.28
C LEU A 70 -12.07 8.14 -25.67
N ASN A 71 -11.83 6.87 -25.97
CA ASN A 71 -12.18 6.28 -27.25
C ASN A 71 -13.70 6.28 -27.52
N HIS A 72 -14.53 6.31 -26.47
CA HIS A 72 -15.98 6.36 -26.57
C HIS A 72 -16.53 7.79 -26.40
N GLY A 73 -15.67 8.81 -26.42
CA GLY A 73 -16.08 10.21 -26.33
C GLY A 73 -16.44 10.67 -24.91
N PHE A 74 -16.16 9.88 -23.87
CA PHE A 74 -16.34 10.31 -22.49
C PHE A 74 -15.16 11.16 -22.03
N ALA A 75 -15.46 12.17 -21.20
CA ALA A 75 -14.43 12.87 -20.44
C ALA A 75 -13.81 11.91 -19.43
N ALA A 76 -12.48 11.91 -19.34
CA ALA A 76 -11.74 11.12 -18.37
C ALA A 76 -10.72 12.02 -17.66
N PRO A 77 -10.57 11.92 -16.32
CA PRO A 77 -9.55 12.64 -15.58
C PRO A 77 -8.14 12.40 -16.15
N LYS A 78 -7.26 13.38 -15.96
CA LYS A 78 -5.85 13.23 -16.31
C LYS A 78 -5.22 12.24 -15.33
N LEU A 79 -4.65 11.16 -15.86
CA LEU A 79 -3.85 10.22 -15.08
C LEU A 79 -2.43 10.79 -14.95
N PRO A 80 -1.86 10.91 -13.74
CA PRO A 80 -0.46 11.30 -13.57
C PRO A 80 0.48 10.34 -14.29
N ALA A 81 1.57 10.85 -14.86
CA ALA A 81 2.51 9.99 -15.60
C ALA A 81 3.24 8.98 -14.68
N ASN A 82 3.42 9.35 -13.42
CA ASN A 82 4.07 8.58 -12.35
C ASN A 82 3.06 7.76 -11.51
N TRP A 83 1.80 7.59 -11.93
CA TRP A 83 0.77 6.95 -11.10
C TRP A 83 1.16 5.56 -10.56
N LYS A 84 1.92 4.77 -11.32
CA LYS A 84 2.40 3.44 -10.88
C LYS A 84 3.31 3.55 -9.67
N MET A 85 4.23 4.51 -9.70
CA MET A 85 5.14 4.79 -8.59
C MET A 85 4.36 5.23 -7.35
N LEU A 86 3.36 6.12 -7.53
CA LEU A 86 2.50 6.57 -6.44
C LEU A 86 1.74 5.41 -5.79
N VAL A 87 1.21 4.47 -6.59
CA VAL A 87 0.54 3.26 -6.09
C VAL A 87 1.54 2.32 -5.41
N GLY A 88 2.73 2.12 -5.97
CA GLY A 88 3.73 1.19 -5.40
C GLY A 88 4.22 1.61 -4.02
N MET A 89 4.27 2.91 -3.73
CA MET A 89 4.63 3.41 -2.39
C MET A 89 3.45 3.42 -1.40
N ALA A 90 2.22 3.25 -1.89
CA ALA A 90 1.01 3.50 -1.12
C ALA A 90 0.88 2.63 0.13
N GLY A 91 1.18 1.32 0.03
CA GLY A 91 1.05 0.39 1.14
C GLY A 91 2.01 0.73 2.28
N MET A 92 3.30 0.87 1.96
CA MET A 92 4.31 1.21 2.98
C MET A 92 4.04 2.57 3.63
N LEU A 93 3.63 3.59 2.86
CA LEU A 93 3.29 4.91 3.43
C LEU A 93 1.98 4.90 4.21
N ALA A 94 1.05 3.99 3.90
CA ALA A 94 -0.13 3.78 4.75
C ALA A 94 0.26 3.17 6.10
N ASP A 95 1.25 2.26 6.14
CA ASP A 95 1.82 1.75 7.40
C ASP A 95 2.42 2.88 8.25
N GLU A 96 3.18 3.78 7.63
CA GLU A 96 3.79 4.92 8.32
C GLU A 96 2.74 5.90 8.88
N ILE A 97 1.64 6.14 8.14
CA ILE A 97 0.54 6.97 8.64
C ILE A 97 -0.18 6.26 9.80
N LEU A 98 -0.37 4.94 9.69
CA LEU A 98 -1.02 4.13 10.74
C LEU A 98 -0.21 4.12 12.03
N SER A 99 1.13 4.04 11.93
CA SER A 99 2.02 3.99 13.10
C SER A 99 1.89 5.26 13.95
N GLY A 100 1.64 6.41 13.30
CA GLY A 100 1.51 7.70 13.96
C GLY A 100 2.80 8.18 14.62
N GLU A 101 3.95 7.60 14.26
CA GLU A 101 5.26 7.94 14.86
C GLU A 101 5.76 9.31 14.40
N THR A 102 5.38 9.74 13.20
CA THR A 102 5.76 11.03 12.64
C THR A 102 4.67 11.58 11.70
N ASP A 103 4.51 12.90 11.70
CA ASP A 103 3.71 13.62 10.70
C ASP A 103 4.57 14.28 9.61
N ASP A 104 5.89 14.25 9.77
CA ASP A 104 6.86 14.85 8.85
C ASP A 104 7.07 13.96 7.64
N THR A 105 6.76 14.48 6.45
CA THR A 105 6.85 13.71 5.19
C THR A 105 8.29 13.45 4.77
N GLY A 106 9.26 14.25 5.23
CA GLY A 106 10.68 13.98 5.03
C GLY A 106 11.14 12.75 5.81
N ALA A 107 10.76 12.65 7.08
CA ALA A 107 11.03 11.48 7.91
C ALA A 107 10.34 10.21 7.36
N MET A 108 9.12 10.34 6.82
CA MET A 108 8.45 9.23 6.14
C MET A 108 9.19 8.80 4.86
N ALA A 109 9.77 9.73 4.11
CA ALA A 109 10.59 9.41 2.94
C ALA A 109 11.87 8.66 3.33
N ASP A 110 12.54 9.10 4.40
CA ASP A 110 13.72 8.42 4.95
C ASP A 110 13.38 7.01 5.43
N SER A 111 12.27 6.84 6.15
CA SER A 111 11.76 5.54 6.61
C SER A 111 11.50 4.61 5.43
N LEU A 112 10.77 5.11 4.42
CA LEU A 112 10.47 4.35 3.19
C LEU A 112 11.75 3.90 2.48
N PHE A 113 12.73 4.80 2.32
CA PHE A 113 14.02 4.46 1.71
C PHE A 113 14.73 3.36 2.51
N CYS A 114 14.83 3.50 3.84
CA CYS A 114 15.45 2.48 4.68
C CYS A 114 14.75 1.13 4.56
N ARG A 115 13.43 1.08 4.64
CA ARG A 115 12.64 -0.17 4.51
C ARG A 115 12.87 -0.85 3.17
N ILE A 116 12.92 -0.08 2.08
CA ILE A 116 13.26 -0.60 0.75
C ILE A 116 14.68 -1.16 0.75
N SER A 117 15.67 -0.41 1.24
CA SER A 117 17.08 -0.84 1.30
C SER A 117 17.30 -2.10 2.14
N PHE A 118 16.46 -2.34 3.16
CA PHE A 118 16.50 -3.57 3.96
C PHE A 118 15.67 -4.72 3.37
N GLY A 119 15.06 -4.54 2.20
CA GLY A 119 14.33 -5.58 1.48
C GLY A 119 12.91 -5.84 2.00
N GLU A 120 12.31 -4.89 2.72
CA GLU A 120 10.94 -5.02 3.22
C GLU A 120 9.88 -4.80 2.14
N ALA A 121 10.23 -4.10 1.05
CA ALA A 121 9.31 -3.85 -0.05
C ALA A 121 9.09 -5.10 -0.90
N SER A 122 7.84 -5.36 -1.29
CA SER A 122 7.52 -6.50 -2.14
C SER A 122 8.08 -6.30 -3.56
N ALA A 123 8.37 -7.41 -4.26
CA ALA A 123 8.81 -7.34 -5.66
C ALA A 123 7.79 -6.64 -6.58
N SER A 124 6.48 -6.75 -6.27
CA SER A 124 5.41 -6.06 -7.01
C SER A 124 5.45 -4.55 -6.80
N ASP A 125 5.72 -4.08 -5.58
CA ASP A 125 5.78 -2.64 -5.27
C ASP A 125 7.01 -2.02 -5.93
N LEU A 126 8.16 -2.68 -5.81
CA LEU A 126 9.39 -2.27 -6.49
C LEU A 126 9.20 -2.18 -8.01
N ALA A 127 8.51 -3.17 -8.61
CA ALA A 127 8.19 -3.16 -10.03
C ALA A 127 7.26 -1.99 -10.43
N LEU A 128 6.27 -1.66 -9.60
CA LEU A 128 5.40 -0.50 -9.82
C LEU A 128 6.16 0.83 -9.70
N MET A 129 7.12 0.90 -8.78
CA MET A 129 8.00 2.05 -8.58
C MET A 129 9.08 2.18 -9.66
N GLY A 130 9.29 1.14 -10.48
CA GLY A 130 10.37 1.09 -11.47
C GLY A 130 11.75 0.94 -10.83
N VAL A 131 11.81 0.42 -9.59
CA VAL A 131 13.06 0.17 -8.86
C VAL A 131 13.59 -1.20 -9.27
N THR A 132 14.68 -1.21 -10.02
CA THR A 132 15.38 -2.43 -10.45
C THR A 132 16.59 -2.76 -9.60
N ASP A 133 17.06 -1.79 -8.82
CA ASP A 133 18.17 -1.90 -7.90
C ASP A 133 17.81 -1.17 -6.60
N ILE A 134 17.76 -1.94 -5.51
CA ILE A 134 17.34 -1.48 -4.18
C ILE A 134 18.40 -0.55 -3.57
N ASP A 135 19.68 -0.76 -3.90
CA ASP A 135 20.80 0.02 -3.36
C ASP A 135 20.90 1.43 -3.96
N SER A 136 20.19 1.68 -5.07
CA SER A 136 20.15 2.96 -5.78
C SER A 136 18.74 3.56 -5.88
N CYS A 137 17.84 3.20 -4.96
CA CYS A 137 16.46 3.69 -4.92
C CYS A 137 16.40 5.22 -4.70
N GLY A 138 16.44 6.00 -5.78
CA GLY A 138 16.32 7.46 -5.75
C GLY A 138 14.86 7.90 -5.68
N LEU A 139 14.22 7.78 -4.51
CA LEU A 139 12.89 8.35 -4.29
C LEU A 139 12.97 9.87 -4.09
N SER A 140 12.14 10.60 -4.80
CA SER A 140 12.00 12.04 -4.62
C SER A 140 11.06 12.32 -3.45
N TYR A 141 11.49 13.19 -2.53
CA TYR A 141 10.68 13.62 -1.39
C TYR A 141 9.36 14.25 -1.82
N ASP A 142 9.35 14.99 -2.94
CA ASP A 142 8.14 15.59 -3.50
C ASP A 142 7.10 14.51 -3.89
N VAL A 143 7.57 13.36 -4.37
CA VAL A 143 6.69 12.25 -4.74
C VAL A 143 6.16 11.54 -3.49
N VAL A 144 6.97 11.39 -2.45
CA VAL A 144 6.51 10.86 -1.15
C VAL A 144 5.46 11.78 -0.52
N ASP A 145 5.71 13.09 -0.51
CA ASP A 145 4.76 14.10 -0.02
C ASP A 145 3.43 14.02 -0.78
N GLU A 146 3.49 13.84 -2.10
CA GLU A 146 2.30 13.65 -2.93
C GLU A 146 1.48 12.43 -2.49
N VAL A 147 2.13 11.28 -2.28
CA VAL A 147 1.46 10.04 -1.84
C VAL A 147 0.86 10.21 -0.44
N VAL A 148 1.64 10.74 0.53
CA VAL A 148 1.17 10.96 1.90
C VAL A 148 -0.03 11.90 1.91
N ARG A 149 0.00 12.99 1.14
CA ARG A 149 -1.15 13.91 1.01
C ARG A 149 -2.38 13.17 0.48
N MET A 150 -2.24 12.38 -0.59
CA MET A 150 -3.37 11.63 -1.16
C MET A 150 -3.91 10.56 -0.21
N LEU A 151 -3.04 9.88 0.55
CA LEU A 151 -3.42 8.92 1.58
C LEU A 151 -4.16 9.60 2.72
N ARG A 152 -3.67 10.74 3.23
CA ARG A 152 -4.35 11.52 4.28
C ARG A 152 -5.73 12.01 3.84
N GLU A 153 -5.86 12.49 2.59
CA GLU A 153 -7.16 12.87 2.02
C GLU A 153 -8.13 11.68 1.92
N GLY A 154 -7.61 10.50 1.56
CA GLY A 154 -8.38 9.26 1.42
C GLY A 154 -8.43 8.40 2.68
N TRP A 155 -7.93 8.89 3.81
CA TRP A 155 -7.68 8.05 4.99
C TRP A 155 -8.95 7.37 5.53
N PRO A 156 -10.12 8.03 5.59
CA PRO A 156 -11.34 7.35 6.01
C PRO A 156 -11.68 6.11 5.16
N VAL A 157 -11.39 6.15 3.86
CA VAL A 157 -11.61 5.02 2.94
C VAL A 157 -10.62 3.89 3.23
N VAL A 158 -9.36 4.24 3.49
CA VAL A 158 -8.33 3.26 3.90
C VAL A 158 -8.73 2.57 5.20
N GLN A 159 -9.21 3.32 6.19
CA GLN A 159 -9.65 2.77 7.47
C GLN A 159 -10.86 1.85 7.32
N GLU A 160 -11.87 2.26 6.55
CA GLU A 160 -13.06 1.44 6.30
C GLU A 160 -12.71 0.11 5.61
N GLU A 161 -11.88 0.16 4.57
CA GLU A 161 -11.41 -1.04 3.88
C GLU A 161 -10.57 -1.93 4.80
N ALA A 162 -9.64 -1.36 5.57
CA ALA A 162 -8.82 -2.12 6.51
C ALA A 162 -9.67 -2.82 7.57
N GLU A 163 -10.68 -2.14 8.13
CA GLU A 163 -11.62 -2.76 9.07
C GLU A 163 -12.42 -3.91 8.42
N TYR A 164 -12.83 -3.75 7.16
CA TYR A 164 -13.50 -4.81 6.41
C TYR A 164 -12.57 -6.02 6.22
N LEU A 165 -11.30 -5.80 5.85
CA LEU A 165 -10.31 -6.86 5.68
C LEU A 165 -10.05 -7.61 6.98
N ILE A 166 -9.88 -6.89 8.09
CA ILE A 166 -9.70 -7.48 9.43
C ILE A 166 -10.88 -8.38 9.82
N LYS A 167 -12.12 -7.89 9.62
CA LYS A 167 -13.34 -8.67 9.91
C LYS A 167 -13.44 -9.90 9.03
N SER A 168 -13.11 -9.76 7.74
CA SER A 168 -13.15 -10.85 6.76
C SER A 168 -12.11 -11.93 7.07
N ALA A 169 -10.93 -11.54 7.55
CA ALA A 169 -9.86 -12.48 7.89
C ALA A 169 -10.11 -13.27 9.19
N ALA A 170 -11.01 -12.77 10.05
CA ALA A 170 -11.44 -13.43 11.29
C ALA A 170 -12.66 -14.36 11.10
N SER A 171 -13.25 -14.39 9.90
CA SER A 171 -14.43 -15.19 9.54
C SER A 171 -14.05 -16.51 8.90
#